data_AF-A0A9W9ZTQ2-F1
#
_entry.id   AF-A0A9W9ZTQ2-F1
#
_cell.length_a   1.000
_cell.length_b   1.000
_cell.length_c   1.000
_cell.angle_alpha   90.00
_cell.angle_beta   90.00
_cell.angle_gamma   90.00
#
_symmetry.space_group_name_H-M   'P 1'
#
loop_
_entity.id
_entity.type
_entity.pdbx_description
1 polymer ?
#
loop_
_entity_poly.entity_id
_entity_poly.type
_entity_poly.pdbx_seq_one_letter_code
_entity_poly.pdbx_strand_id
1 'polypeptide(L)'
;MHSSGVGGGGVMLVYNRSLQKAKVIDFRETAPAQADRNMFKGNVSKSKKGGLSIAVPGEVRGQREAWKRYGWLPWKLLVQPAIDLARNGFEITQAVEDALKTTKGIEQDIRNDPGLSELLLDQNGTLRKMGDKIKNEKYANTLEKLRDDPESFYSGPLANDIVRDIRIINGNVTAEDLRNYLSVIREPYESELLGTKMYLTPPPTSGAVLALILNILKGYNMTTSDRDDLNSSVLTYHRIVESFKFSYAWRSRLGDPAFNSTIDKVAKEMLKQENR
;
A
#
# COMPACT_ATOMS: atom_id res chain seq x y z
N MET A 1 3.16 6.46 11.29
CA MET A 1 4.17 5.47 11.74
C MET A 1 3.71 4.01 11.59
N HIS A 2 2.42 3.68 11.48
CA HIS A 2 1.96 2.28 11.42
C HIS A 2 1.34 1.85 10.07
N SER A 3 1.19 2.77 9.10
CA SER A 3 0.35 2.54 7.91
C SER A 3 1.14 2.32 6.62
N SER A 4 2.32 2.95 6.48
CA SER A 4 3.18 2.86 5.30
C SER A 4 4.64 3.15 5.65
N GLY A 5 5.57 2.79 4.76
CA GLY A 5 6.99 3.07 4.89
C GLY A 5 7.83 2.33 3.85
N VAL A 6 9.16 2.56 3.88
CA VAL A 6 10.11 1.99 2.90
C VAL A 6 10.14 0.46 2.87
N GLY A 7 9.63 -0.20 3.91
CA GLY A 7 9.51 -1.65 4.00
C GLY A 7 8.25 -2.24 3.34
N GLY A 8 7.39 -1.43 2.73
CA GLY A 8 6.17 -1.88 2.04
C GLY A 8 6.22 -1.67 0.53
N GLY A 9 5.06 -1.45 -0.07
CA GLY A 9 4.88 -1.12 -1.48
C GLY A 9 3.53 -0.46 -1.74
N GLY A 10 3.23 -0.20 -3.02
CA GLY A 10 2.03 0.56 -3.36
C GLY A 10 1.79 0.73 -4.85
N VAL A 11 0.96 1.72 -5.17
CA VAL A 11 0.62 2.10 -6.54
C VAL A 11 0.49 3.62 -6.63
N MET A 12 0.94 4.21 -7.72
CA MET A 12 0.83 5.64 -7.99
C MET A 12 0.19 5.86 -9.36
N LEU A 13 -0.95 6.53 -9.38
CA LEU A 13 -1.59 7.02 -10.61
C LEU A 13 -1.15 8.46 -10.84
N VAL A 14 -0.42 8.72 -11.93
CA VAL A 14 0.11 10.04 -12.28
C VAL A 14 -0.60 10.53 -13.53
N TYR A 15 -1.22 11.71 -13.45
CA TYR A 15 -1.77 12.40 -14.62
C TYR A 15 -0.86 13.58 -15.01
N ASN A 16 -0.34 13.55 -16.23
CA ASN A 16 0.41 14.66 -16.81
C ASN A 16 -0.54 15.58 -17.57
N ARG A 17 -0.72 16.80 -17.08
CA ARG A 17 -1.65 17.78 -17.66
C ARG A 17 -1.26 18.22 -19.07
N SER A 18 0.02 18.48 -19.32
CA SER A 18 0.51 18.95 -20.63
C SER A 18 0.37 17.89 -21.72
N LEU A 19 0.59 16.63 -21.37
CA LEU A 19 0.41 15.49 -22.29
C LEU A 19 -1.02 14.95 -22.33
N GLN A 20 -1.87 15.38 -21.39
CA GLN A 20 -3.22 14.85 -21.14
C GLN A 20 -3.26 13.32 -21.01
N LYS A 21 -2.20 12.72 -20.46
CA LYS A 21 -2.04 11.26 -20.31
C LYS A 21 -1.84 10.89 -18.86
N ALA A 22 -2.43 9.78 -18.45
CA ALA A 22 -2.15 9.14 -17.17
C ALA A 22 -1.31 7.88 -17.34
N LYS A 23 -0.53 7.56 -16.31
CA LYS A 23 0.23 6.31 -16.16
C LYS A 23 0.11 5.80 -14.74
N VAL A 24 0.23 4.49 -14.57
CA VAL A 24 0.29 3.85 -13.27
C VAL A 24 1.69 3.32 -13.04
N ILE A 25 2.29 3.64 -11.90
CA ILE A 25 3.49 2.99 -11.38
C ILE A 25 3.02 2.00 -10.34
N ASP A 26 3.13 0.71 -10.65
CA ASP A 26 2.86 -0.39 -9.74
C ASP A 26 4.17 -0.82 -9.07
N PHE A 27 4.26 -0.57 -7.77
CA PHE A 27 5.41 -0.93 -6.94
C PHE A 27 4.91 -1.69 -5.71
N ARG A 28 3.88 -2.51 -5.92
CA ARG A 28 3.39 -3.42 -4.88
C ARG A 28 4.43 -4.50 -4.61
N GLU A 29 4.41 -5.02 -3.39
CA GLU A 29 5.34 -6.05 -2.98
C GLU A 29 5.12 -7.33 -3.79
N THR A 30 6.19 -8.07 -4.06
CA THR A 30 6.13 -9.38 -4.72
C THR A 30 6.40 -10.49 -3.72
N ALA A 31 5.80 -11.66 -3.92
CA ALA A 31 6.17 -12.85 -3.15
C ALA A 31 7.66 -13.17 -3.41
N PRO A 32 8.46 -13.54 -2.38
CA PRO A 32 9.83 -14.02 -2.58
C PRO A 32 9.87 -15.24 -3.49
N ALA A 33 10.98 -15.50 -4.18
CA ALA A 33 11.13 -16.62 -5.10
C ALA A 33 10.92 -17.99 -4.42
N GLN A 34 11.18 -18.08 -3.11
CA GLN A 34 10.95 -19.29 -2.31
C GLN A 34 9.51 -19.44 -1.80
N ALA A 35 8.61 -18.48 -2.07
CA ALA A 35 7.22 -18.59 -1.66
C ALA A 35 6.50 -19.68 -2.45
N ASP A 36 5.66 -20.45 -1.76
CA ASP A 36 4.84 -21.48 -2.38
C ASP A 36 3.37 -21.40 -1.91
N ARG A 37 2.48 -22.02 -2.67
CA ARG A 37 1.02 -21.99 -2.44
C ARG A 37 0.62 -22.46 -1.04
N ASN A 38 1.39 -23.35 -0.42
CA ASN A 38 1.09 -24.00 0.85
C ASN A 38 1.94 -23.50 2.02
N MET A 39 2.80 -22.48 1.85
CA MET A 39 3.75 -22.03 2.89
C MET A 39 3.12 -21.63 4.24
N PHE A 40 1.81 -21.32 4.25
CA PHE A 40 1.04 -21.00 5.47
C PHE A 40 -0.01 -22.06 5.84
N LYS A 41 -0.06 -23.19 5.13
CA LYS A 41 -0.99 -24.28 5.42
C LYS A 41 -0.72 -24.80 6.84
N GLY A 42 -1.77 -24.96 7.63
CA GLY A 42 -1.67 -25.41 9.03
C GLY A 42 -1.32 -24.30 10.04
N ASN A 43 -0.87 -23.11 9.60
CA ASN A 43 -0.69 -21.97 10.49
C ASN A 43 -0.83 -20.62 9.76
N VAL A 44 -2.08 -20.19 9.57
CA VAL A 44 -2.42 -18.93 8.89
C VAL A 44 -1.88 -17.70 9.65
N SER A 45 -1.60 -17.79 10.95
CA SER A 45 -1.08 -16.65 11.72
C SER A 45 0.29 -16.17 11.22
N LYS A 46 1.10 -17.08 10.65
CA LYS A 46 2.40 -16.77 10.02
C LYS A 46 2.27 -15.91 8.76
N SER A 47 1.09 -15.81 8.16
CA SER A 47 0.84 -14.87 7.04
C SER A 47 0.64 -13.42 7.50
N LYS A 48 0.49 -13.19 8.82
CA LYS A 48 0.22 -11.87 9.40
C LYS A 48 1.34 -11.37 10.31
N LYS A 49 2.17 -12.27 10.85
CA LYS A 49 3.22 -11.96 11.81
C LYS A 49 4.49 -12.77 11.54
N GLY A 50 5.64 -12.14 11.78
CA GLY A 50 6.98 -12.75 11.67
C GLY A 50 7.61 -12.60 10.29
N GLY A 51 8.85 -13.08 10.14
CA GLY A 51 9.61 -12.90 8.90
C GLY A 51 8.96 -13.50 7.65
N LEU A 52 8.22 -14.61 7.79
CA LEU A 52 7.54 -15.27 6.66
C LEU A 52 6.37 -14.45 6.09
N SER A 53 5.82 -13.46 6.81
CA SER A 53 4.79 -12.58 6.27
C SER A 53 5.36 -11.42 5.44
N ILE A 54 6.68 -11.29 5.36
CA ILE A 54 7.35 -10.19 4.64
C ILE A 54 7.49 -10.56 3.16
N ALA A 55 6.87 -9.75 2.31
CA ALA A 55 7.07 -9.77 0.86
C ALA A 55 8.24 -8.85 0.47
N VAL A 56 8.69 -8.92 -0.78
CA VAL A 56 9.80 -8.10 -1.29
C VAL A 56 9.36 -6.63 -1.39
N PRO A 57 9.98 -5.69 -0.63
CA PRO A 57 9.49 -4.31 -0.57
C PRO A 57 9.71 -3.51 -1.86
N GLY A 58 8.69 -2.77 -2.28
CA GLY A 58 8.68 -2.01 -3.53
C GLY A 58 8.73 -0.49 -3.41
N GLU A 59 8.49 0.05 -2.21
CA GLU A 59 8.28 1.48 -1.98
C GLU A 59 9.41 2.36 -2.54
N VAL A 60 10.67 2.04 -2.21
CA VAL A 60 11.83 2.84 -2.63
C VAL A 60 11.99 2.81 -4.16
N ARG A 61 11.81 1.65 -4.79
CA ARG A 61 11.86 1.50 -6.25
C ARG A 61 10.76 2.31 -6.93
N GLY A 62 9.54 2.28 -6.38
CA GLY A 62 8.40 3.04 -6.86
C GLY A 62 8.63 4.54 -6.80
N GLN A 63 9.05 5.05 -5.65
CA GLN A 63 9.37 6.47 -5.45
C GLN A 63 10.49 6.94 -6.36
N ARG A 64 11.55 6.13 -6.51
CA ARG A 64 12.66 6.44 -7.43
C ARG A 64 12.20 6.45 -8.89
N GLU A 65 11.35 5.52 -9.30
CA GLU A 65 10.80 5.48 -10.66
C GLU A 65 9.93 6.71 -10.96
N ALA A 66 9.10 7.12 -10.00
CA ALA A 66 8.32 8.36 -10.10
C ALA A 66 9.24 9.58 -10.20
N TRP A 67 10.26 9.67 -9.35
CA TRP A 67 11.25 10.74 -9.36
C TRP A 67 12.03 10.81 -10.69
N LYS A 68 12.48 9.68 -11.23
CA LYS A 68 13.18 9.66 -12.53
C LYS A 68 12.32 10.14 -13.69
N ARG A 69 11.01 9.85 -13.67
CA ARG A 69 10.10 10.19 -14.77
C ARG A 69 9.53 11.59 -14.68
N TYR A 70 9.23 12.05 -13.46
CA TYR A 70 8.42 13.23 -13.22
C TYR A 70 9.03 14.19 -12.20
N GLY A 71 10.15 13.82 -11.58
CA GLY A 71 10.83 14.63 -10.58
C GLY A 71 11.47 15.86 -11.19
N TRP A 72 11.37 16.97 -10.45
CA TRP A 72 12.04 18.22 -10.79
C TRP A 72 13.14 18.58 -9.77
N LEU A 73 12.89 18.32 -8.49
CA LEU A 73 13.87 18.56 -7.43
C LEU A 73 14.88 17.40 -7.33
N PRO A 74 16.14 17.67 -6.94
CA PRO A 74 17.10 16.62 -6.60
C PRO A 74 16.56 15.67 -5.53
N TRP A 75 16.76 14.36 -5.72
CA TRP A 75 16.34 13.30 -4.79
C TRP A 75 16.69 13.62 -3.34
N LYS A 76 17.90 14.11 -3.09
CA LYS A 76 18.37 14.43 -1.74
C LYS A 76 17.48 15.42 -1.01
N LEU A 77 16.97 16.44 -1.71
CA LEU A 77 16.09 17.46 -1.12
C LEU A 77 14.71 16.89 -0.76
N LEU A 78 14.27 15.84 -1.45
CA LEU A 78 12.98 15.18 -1.17
C LEU A 78 13.06 14.29 0.08
N VAL A 79 14.21 13.64 0.32
CA VAL A 79 14.40 12.73 1.46
C VAL A 79 14.80 13.47 2.74
N GLN A 80 15.51 14.60 2.63
CA GLN A 80 16.05 15.33 3.79
C GLN A 80 15.01 15.68 4.86
N PRO A 81 13.80 16.19 4.53
CA PRO A 81 12.81 16.52 5.56
C PRO A 81 12.37 15.32 6.40
N ALA A 82 12.35 14.12 5.82
CA ALA A 82 12.02 12.90 6.56
C ALA A 82 13.14 12.47 7.52
N ILE A 83 14.40 12.69 7.14
CA ILE A 83 15.57 12.48 8.03
C ILE A 83 15.46 13.42 9.22
N ASP A 84 15.24 14.72 8.97
CA ASP A 84 15.16 15.74 10.00
C ASP A 84 14.02 15.44 10.98
N LEU A 85 12.85 15.03 10.47
CA LEU A 85 11.72 14.63 11.30
C LEU A 85 12.05 13.41 12.18
N ALA A 86 12.73 12.40 11.63
CA ALA A 86 13.10 11.19 12.36
C ALA A 86 14.15 11.46 13.47
N ARG A 87 15.10 12.38 13.23
CA ARG A 87 16.13 12.82 14.20
C ARG A 87 15.58 13.76 15.27
N ASN A 88 14.88 14.81 14.85
CA ASN A 88 14.38 15.84 15.75
C ASN A 88 13.19 15.36 16.56
N GLY A 89 12.49 14.35 16.04
CA GLY A 89 11.34 13.70 16.64
C GLY A 89 10.04 14.46 16.40
N PHE A 90 8.94 13.75 16.59
CA PHE A 90 7.58 14.26 16.40
C PHE A 90 6.65 13.69 17.46
N GLU A 91 5.50 14.34 17.64
CA GLU A 91 4.48 13.90 18.59
C GLU A 91 3.64 12.76 18.02
N ILE A 92 3.32 11.80 18.87
CA ILE A 92 2.37 10.75 18.55
C ILE A 92 0.99 11.38 18.32
N THR A 93 0.39 11.08 17.17
CA THR A 93 -0.97 11.49 16.80
C THR A 93 -2.01 10.55 17.39
N GLN A 94 -3.25 11.01 17.54
CA GLN A 94 -4.40 10.18 17.95
C GLN A 94 -4.50 8.87 17.15
N ALA A 95 -4.31 8.91 15.83
CA ALA A 95 -4.39 7.72 14.98
C ALA A 95 -3.37 6.62 15.34
N VAL A 96 -2.21 6.99 15.86
CA VAL A 96 -1.20 6.01 16.33
C VAL A 96 -1.63 5.43 17.67
N GLU A 97 -2.11 6.26 18.61
CA GLU A 97 -2.62 5.79 19.89
C GLU A 97 -3.83 4.84 19.70
N ASP A 98 -4.75 5.17 18.80
CA ASP A 98 -5.89 4.32 18.46
C ASP A 98 -5.42 2.96 17.92
N ALA A 99 -4.40 2.96 17.06
CA ALA A 99 -3.80 1.72 16.55
C ALA A 99 -3.18 0.88 17.68
N LEU A 100 -2.49 1.51 18.64
CA LEU A 100 -1.90 0.85 19.81
C LEU A 100 -2.97 0.27 20.76
N LYS A 101 -4.13 0.92 20.89
CA LYS A 101 -5.23 0.45 21.76
C LYS A 101 -6.10 -0.61 21.11
N THR A 102 -6.37 -0.50 19.81
CA THR A 102 -7.35 -1.34 19.12
C THR A 102 -6.75 -2.58 18.47
N THR A 103 -5.43 -2.62 18.27
CA THR A 103 -4.76 -3.79 17.67
C THR A 103 -4.52 -4.88 18.73
N LYS A 104 -5.29 -5.97 18.63
CA LYS A 104 -5.20 -7.09 19.58
C LYS A 104 -3.78 -7.66 19.65
N GLY A 105 -3.19 -7.65 20.84
CA GLY A 105 -1.87 -8.22 21.14
C GLY A 105 -0.67 -7.34 20.79
N ILE A 106 -0.90 -6.11 20.30
CA ILE A 106 0.18 -5.23 19.85
C ILE A 106 1.14 -4.84 20.98
N GLU A 107 0.65 -4.64 22.20
CA GLU A 107 1.52 -4.29 23.33
C GLU A 107 2.55 -5.40 23.61
N GLN A 108 2.11 -6.67 23.58
CA GLN A 108 3.01 -7.80 23.76
C GLN A 108 4.00 -7.91 22.59
N ASP A 109 3.54 -7.69 21.36
CA ASP A 109 4.43 -7.69 20.18
C ASP A 109 5.49 -6.59 20.30
N ILE A 110 5.09 -5.39 20.73
CA ILE A 110 6.01 -4.26 20.97
C ILE A 110 7.04 -4.62 22.03
N ARG A 111 6.61 -5.17 23.17
CA ARG A 111 7.50 -5.57 24.28
C ARG A 111 8.49 -6.67 23.87
N ASN A 112 8.10 -7.52 22.93
CA ASN A 112 8.94 -8.61 22.42
C ASN A 112 9.90 -8.18 21.30
N ASP A 113 9.67 -7.03 20.68
CA ASP A 113 10.53 -6.49 19.62
C ASP A 113 11.40 -5.35 20.20
N PRO A 114 12.74 -5.51 20.23
CA PRO A 114 13.62 -4.50 20.79
C PRO A 114 13.51 -3.13 20.10
N GLY A 115 13.29 -3.09 18.78
CA GLY A 115 13.19 -1.84 18.02
C GLY A 115 11.88 -1.11 18.27
N LEU A 116 10.76 -1.85 18.35
CA LEU A 116 9.47 -1.28 18.71
C LEU A 116 9.43 -0.86 20.18
N SER A 117 10.00 -1.65 21.09
CA SER A 117 10.12 -1.30 22.50
C SER A 117 10.88 0.00 22.70
N GLU A 118 12.04 0.16 22.07
CA GLU A 118 12.85 1.38 22.12
C GLU A 118 12.07 2.61 21.65
N LEU A 119 11.23 2.45 20.63
CA LEU A 119 10.50 3.54 19.99
C LEU A 119 9.19 3.91 20.72
N LEU A 120 8.46 2.91 21.20
CA LEU A 120 7.06 3.04 21.62
C LEU A 120 6.85 2.86 23.12
N LEU A 121 7.87 2.47 23.88
CA LEU A 121 7.84 2.49 25.34
C LEU A 121 8.56 3.73 25.88
N ASP A 122 8.04 4.25 26.99
CA ASP A 122 8.71 5.27 27.78
C ASP A 122 9.76 4.65 28.72
N GLN A 123 10.40 5.48 29.53
CA GLN A 123 11.45 5.04 30.46
C GLN A 123 10.93 4.10 31.56
N ASN A 124 9.63 4.09 31.81
CA ASN A 124 8.96 3.24 32.77
C ASN A 124 8.43 1.94 32.14
N GLY A 125 8.68 1.73 30.84
CA GLY A 125 8.14 0.59 30.09
C GLY A 125 6.64 0.71 29.81
N THR A 126 6.07 1.91 29.84
CA THR A 126 4.67 2.18 29.49
C THR A 126 4.58 2.57 28.03
N LEU A 127 3.50 2.14 27.35
CA LEU A 127 3.24 2.58 25.98
C LEU A 127 3.10 4.10 25.91
N ARG A 128 3.81 4.70 24.97
CA ARG A 128 3.66 6.11 24.64
C ARG A 128 2.27 6.38 24.07
N LYS A 129 1.74 7.55 24.36
CA LYS A 129 0.39 8.01 24.03
C LYS A 129 0.42 9.26 23.17
N MET A 130 -0.75 9.72 22.72
CA MET A 130 -0.85 10.98 21.98
C MET A 130 -0.16 12.13 22.71
N GLY A 131 0.58 12.95 21.96
CA GLY A 131 1.36 14.07 22.48
C GLY A 131 2.77 13.69 22.96
N ASP A 132 3.06 12.41 23.21
CA ASP A 132 4.42 12.00 23.54
C ASP A 132 5.34 12.17 22.33
N LYS A 133 6.52 12.75 22.55
CA LYS A 133 7.53 12.93 21.52
C LYS A 133 8.36 11.65 21.33
N ILE A 134 8.49 11.20 20.08
CA ILE A 134 9.31 10.06 19.68
C ILE A 134 10.36 10.46 18.65
N LYS A 135 11.53 9.81 18.74
CA LYS A 135 12.65 9.95 17.80
C LYS A 135 13.00 8.57 17.26
N ASN A 136 13.29 8.48 15.97
CA ASN A 136 13.66 7.22 15.33
C ASN A 136 15.03 7.36 14.66
N GLU A 137 16.07 7.40 15.48
CA GLU A 137 17.46 7.60 15.08
C GLU A 137 17.94 6.52 14.10
N LYS A 138 17.54 5.26 14.32
CA LYS A 138 17.87 4.14 13.43
C LYS A 138 17.23 4.32 12.05
N TYR A 139 15.97 4.76 12.00
CA TYR A 139 15.31 5.05 10.74
C TYR A 139 15.90 6.26 10.03
N ALA A 140 16.31 7.30 10.77
CA ALA A 140 17.04 8.43 10.20
C ALA A 140 18.34 8.00 9.51
N ASN A 141 19.14 7.12 10.13
CA ASN A 141 20.34 6.53 9.50
C ASN A 141 19.99 5.78 8.19
N THR A 142 18.89 5.02 8.18
CA THR A 142 18.41 4.33 6.97
C THR A 142 18.02 5.34 5.88
N LEU A 143 17.31 6.40 6.23
CA LEU A 143 16.92 7.44 5.30
C LEU A 143 18.13 8.23 4.77
N GLU A 144 19.17 8.45 5.57
CA GLU A 144 20.44 9.04 5.12
C GLU A 144 21.12 8.17 4.06
N LYS A 145 21.21 6.85 4.29
CA LYS A 145 21.72 5.89 3.28
C LYS A 145 20.89 5.97 1.99
N LEU A 146 19.56 6.04 2.09
CA LEU A 146 18.66 6.13 0.93
C LEU A 146 18.73 7.47 0.20
N ARG A 147 18.94 8.58 0.93
CA ARG A 147 19.17 9.91 0.36
C ARG A 147 20.42 9.90 -0.51
N ASP A 148 21.48 9.25 -0.03
CA ASP A 148 22.77 9.24 -0.72
C ASP A 148 22.84 8.20 -1.82
N ASP A 149 22.24 7.03 -1.63
CA ASP A 149 22.09 6.00 -2.64
C ASP A 149 20.77 5.20 -2.46
N PRO A 150 19.71 5.52 -3.24
CA PRO A 150 18.46 4.76 -3.17
C PRO A 150 18.59 3.33 -3.70
N GLU A 151 19.61 2.99 -4.49
CA GLU A 151 19.83 1.61 -4.95
C GLU A 151 20.42 0.72 -3.85
N SER A 152 20.99 1.32 -2.81
CA SER A 152 21.52 0.60 -1.64
C SER A 152 20.48 -0.33 -1.01
N PHE A 153 19.19 0.03 -1.07
CA PHE A 153 18.07 -0.79 -0.59
C PHE A 153 17.97 -2.15 -1.31
N TYR A 154 18.34 -2.20 -2.59
CA TYR A 154 18.12 -3.36 -3.45
C TYR A 154 19.41 -4.13 -3.78
N SER A 155 20.56 -3.47 -3.76
CA SER A 155 21.84 -4.10 -4.14
C SER A 155 23.06 -3.65 -3.35
N GLY A 156 22.91 -2.81 -2.32
CA GLY A 156 24.03 -2.26 -1.54
C GLY A 156 24.05 -2.72 -0.07
N PRO A 157 24.77 -1.98 0.80
CA PRO A 157 24.87 -2.32 2.22
C PRO A 157 23.52 -2.42 2.93
N LEU A 158 22.55 -1.59 2.54
CA LEU A 158 21.21 -1.65 3.14
C LEU A 158 20.45 -2.93 2.75
N ALA A 159 20.61 -3.42 1.52
CA ALA A 159 20.06 -4.71 1.10
C ALA A 159 20.60 -5.87 1.95
N ASN A 160 21.90 -5.84 2.29
CA ASN A 160 22.52 -6.84 3.16
C ASN A 160 21.96 -6.78 4.58
N ASP A 161 21.79 -5.58 5.14
CA ASP A 161 21.17 -5.37 6.44
C ASP A 161 19.72 -5.93 6.45
N ILE A 162 18.92 -5.60 5.43
CA ILE A 162 17.53 -6.07 5.28
C ILE A 162 17.45 -7.60 5.26
N VAL A 163 18.23 -8.26 4.40
CA VAL A 163 18.22 -9.73 4.26
C VAL A 163 18.66 -10.40 5.55
N ARG A 164 19.70 -9.85 6.22
CA ARG A 164 20.14 -10.35 7.53
C ARG A 164 19.02 -10.28 8.55
N ASP A 165 18.37 -9.13 8.68
CA ASP A 165 17.37 -8.90 9.72
C ASP A 165 16.11 -9.75 9.46
N ILE A 166 15.67 -9.87 8.20
CA ILE A 166 14.57 -10.78 7.82
C ILE A 166 14.92 -12.23 8.15
N ARG A 167 16.16 -12.67 7.89
CA ARG A 167 16.60 -14.03 8.18
C ARG A 167 16.62 -14.34 9.68
N ILE A 168 17.03 -13.38 10.52
CA ILE A 168 17.04 -13.53 11.99
C ILE A 168 15.63 -13.85 12.51
N ILE A 169 14.60 -13.26 11.91
CA ILE A 169 13.20 -13.50 12.27
C ILE A 169 12.52 -14.59 11.42
N ASN A 170 13.33 -15.49 10.84
CA ASN A 170 12.91 -16.66 10.05
C ASN A 170 12.12 -16.33 8.77
N GLY A 171 12.39 -15.19 8.14
CA GLY A 171 11.85 -14.86 6.81
C GLY A 171 12.69 -15.42 5.67
N ASN A 172 12.14 -15.35 4.46
CA ASN A 172 12.68 -16.00 3.25
C ASN A 172 12.98 -15.03 2.09
N VAL A 173 12.92 -13.71 2.31
CA VAL A 173 13.41 -12.73 1.33
C VAL A 173 14.93 -12.85 1.21
N THR A 174 15.43 -12.99 -0.02
CA THR A 174 16.85 -13.11 -0.33
C THR A 174 17.42 -11.83 -0.95
N ALA A 175 18.76 -11.76 -1.04
CA ALA A 175 19.42 -10.68 -1.76
C ALA A 175 19.11 -10.69 -3.27
N GLU A 176 18.82 -11.87 -3.84
CA GLU A 176 18.41 -12.01 -5.23
C GLU A 176 17.00 -11.47 -5.45
N ASP A 177 16.07 -11.73 -4.52
CA ASP A 177 14.72 -11.16 -4.55
C ASP A 177 14.75 -9.62 -4.57
N LEU A 178 15.54 -9.01 -3.69
CA LEU A 178 15.71 -7.55 -3.67
C LEU A 178 16.34 -7.04 -4.97
N ARG A 179 17.40 -7.68 -5.45
CA ARG A 179 18.11 -7.25 -6.66
C ARG A 179 17.22 -7.30 -7.91
N ASN A 180 16.40 -8.34 -8.01
CA ASN A 180 15.51 -8.59 -9.15
C ASN A 180 14.18 -7.83 -9.05
N TYR A 181 13.91 -7.14 -7.93
CA TYR A 181 12.68 -6.36 -7.77
C TYR A 181 12.62 -5.18 -8.75
N LEU A 182 11.51 -5.11 -9.48
CA LEU A 182 11.19 -4.05 -10.43
C LEU A 182 9.80 -3.48 -10.16
N SER A 183 9.66 -2.17 -10.29
CA SER A 183 8.35 -1.54 -10.44
C SER A 183 7.87 -1.68 -11.89
N VAL A 184 6.55 -1.76 -12.07
CA VAL A 184 5.92 -1.97 -13.38
C VAL A 184 5.13 -0.73 -13.78
N ILE A 185 5.36 -0.22 -14.98
CA ILE A 185 4.53 0.84 -15.57
C ILE A 185 3.37 0.21 -16.30
N ARG A 186 2.16 0.63 -15.93
CA ARG A 186 0.91 0.14 -16.52
C ARG A 186 0.11 1.28 -17.13
N GLU A 187 -0.64 0.98 -18.19
CA GLU A 187 -1.71 1.88 -18.63
C GLU A 187 -2.82 1.88 -17.59
N PRO A 188 -3.38 3.05 -17.24
CA PRO A 188 -4.57 3.10 -16.42
C PRO A 188 -5.75 2.49 -17.18
N TYR A 189 -6.70 1.95 -16.44
CA TYR A 189 -8.03 1.74 -16.98
C TYR A 189 -8.75 3.08 -17.10
N GLU A 190 -9.51 3.22 -18.18
CA GLU A 190 -10.29 4.42 -18.46
C GLU A 190 -11.77 4.07 -18.35
N SER A 191 -12.54 4.95 -17.71
CA SER A 191 -14.00 4.90 -17.66
C SER A 191 -14.56 6.32 -17.69
N GLU A 192 -15.88 6.45 -17.79
CA GLU A 192 -16.56 7.74 -17.78
C GLU A 192 -17.71 7.73 -16.75
N LEU A 193 -17.71 8.74 -15.89
CA LEU A 193 -18.78 8.99 -14.94
C LEU A 193 -19.34 10.40 -15.18
N LEU A 194 -20.62 10.48 -15.58
CA LEU A 194 -21.34 11.74 -15.80
C LEU A 194 -20.56 12.74 -16.68
N GLY A 195 -20.04 12.30 -17.83
CA GLY A 195 -19.25 13.15 -18.73
C GLY A 195 -17.80 13.42 -18.26
N THR A 196 -17.39 12.90 -17.11
CA THR A 196 -16.03 13.04 -16.57
C THR A 196 -15.21 11.78 -16.81
N LYS A 197 -14.07 11.92 -17.49
CA LYS A 197 -13.11 10.84 -17.69
C LYS A 197 -12.45 10.47 -16.36
N MET A 198 -12.53 9.19 -16.00
CA MET A 198 -11.88 8.61 -14.83
C MET A 198 -10.70 7.74 -15.27
N TYR A 199 -9.57 7.93 -14.58
CA TYR A 199 -8.42 7.03 -14.67
C TYR A 199 -8.37 6.15 -13.42
N LEU A 200 -8.24 4.85 -13.62
CA LEU A 200 -8.32 3.84 -12.57
C LEU A 200 -7.09 2.92 -12.65
N THR A 201 -6.66 2.41 -11.51
CA THR A 201 -5.52 1.49 -11.48
C THR A 201 -5.94 0.08 -11.94
N PRO A 202 -5.17 -0.58 -12.81
CA PRO A 202 -5.43 -1.96 -13.23
C PRO A 202 -5.09 -2.98 -12.12
N PRO A 203 -5.46 -4.27 -12.27
CA PRO A 203 -4.97 -5.37 -11.45
C PRO A 203 -3.43 -5.32 -11.29
N PRO A 204 -2.88 -5.66 -10.11
CA PRO A 204 -3.54 -6.36 -8.99
C PRO A 204 -4.36 -5.46 -8.04
N THR A 205 -4.60 -4.20 -8.40
CA THR A 205 -5.44 -3.29 -7.62
C THR A 205 -6.94 -3.45 -7.91
N SER A 206 -7.81 -2.74 -7.19
CA SER A 206 -9.27 -2.85 -7.27
C SER A 206 -9.95 -1.74 -8.08
N GLY A 207 -9.27 -1.09 -9.03
CA GLY A 207 -9.88 -0.03 -9.85
C GLY A 207 -11.10 -0.50 -10.66
N ALA A 208 -11.08 -1.74 -11.16
CA ALA A 208 -12.22 -2.35 -11.84
C ALA A 208 -13.44 -2.57 -10.91
N VAL A 209 -13.21 -2.82 -9.61
CA VAL A 209 -14.30 -2.93 -8.62
C VAL A 209 -14.97 -1.58 -8.43
N LEU A 210 -14.19 -0.50 -8.30
CA LEU A 210 -14.72 0.86 -8.21
C LEU A 210 -15.52 1.24 -9.46
N ALA A 211 -15.00 0.92 -10.66
CA ALA A 211 -15.72 1.15 -11.91
C ALA A 211 -17.08 0.45 -11.94
N LEU A 212 -17.13 -0.83 -11.57
CA LEU A 212 -18.38 -1.60 -11.58
C LEU A 212 -19.41 -1.04 -10.60
N ILE A 213 -18.99 -0.66 -9.39
CA ILE A 213 -19.85 0.02 -8.41
C ILE A 213 -20.46 1.28 -9.04
N LEU A 214 -19.63 2.14 -9.62
CA LEU A 214 -20.07 3.41 -10.19
C LEU A 214 -20.95 3.21 -11.44
N ASN A 215 -20.67 2.21 -12.26
CA ASN A 215 -21.48 1.86 -13.43
C ASN A 215 -22.88 1.38 -13.01
N ILE A 216 -23.00 0.54 -11.97
CA ILE A 216 -24.29 0.14 -11.41
C ILE A 216 -25.04 1.36 -10.88
N LEU A 217 -24.37 2.19 -10.09
CA LEU A 217 -25.00 3.36 -9.46
C LEU A 217 -25.42 4.43 -10.46
N LYS A 218 -24.67 4.58 -11.56
CA LYS A 218 -25.02 5.47 -12.68
C LYS A 218 -26.40 5.17 -13.26
N GLY A 219 -26.81 3.89 -13.31
CA GLY A 219 -28.12 3.48 -13.81
C GLY A 219 -29.32 3.98 -13.00
N TYR A 220 -29.11 4.41 -11.75
CA TYR A 220 -30.17 4.96 -10.91
C TYR A 220 -30.37 6.47 -11.07
N ASN A 221 -29.51 7.17 -11.82
CA ASN A 221 -29.56 8.62 -12.01
C ASN A 221 -29.74 9.39 -10.70
N MET A 222 -28.98 9.01 -9.67
CA MET A 222 -29.11 9.57 -8.32
C MET A 222 -28.91 11.09 -8.31
N THR A 223 -29.73 11.77 -7.54
CA THR A 223 -29.73 13.21 -7.32
C THR A 223 -29.62 13.52 -5.83
N THR A 224 -29.53 14.81 -5.47
CA THR A 224 -29.53 15.21 -4.06
C THR A 224 -30.85 14.89 -3.36
N SER A 225 -31.98 14.85 -4.08
CA SER A 225 -33.30 14.58 -3.48
C SER A 225 -33.48 13.14 -3.04
N ASP A 226 -32.62 12.22 -3.50
CA ASP A 226 -32.60 10.82 -3.05
C ASP A 226 -32.13 10.65 -1.59
N ARG A 227 -31.97 11.77 -0.87
CA ARG A 227 -31.61 11.85 0.55
C ARG A 227 -32.47 12.85 1.34
N ASP A 228 -33.55 13.35 0.74
CA ASP A 228 -34.39 14.39 1.38
C ASP A 228 -35.25 13.85 2.53
N ASP A 229 -35.58 12.55 2.49
CA ASP A 229 -36.37 11.89 3.53
C ASP A 229 -35.80 10.51 3.88
N LEU A 230 -36.37 9.91 4.93
CA LEU A 230 -35.91 8.63 5.44
C LEU A 230 -36.07 7.49 4.40
N ASN A 231 -37.18 7.44 3.67
CA ASN A 231 -37.46 6.35 2.74
C ASN A 231 -36.55 6.45 1.50
N SER A 232 -36.40 7.65 0.93
CA SER A 232 -35.46 7.88 -0.19
C SER A 232 -34.02 7.58 0.23
N SER A 233 -33.60 8.06 1.41
CA SER A 233 -32.28 7.76 1.97
C SER A 233 -32.05 6.26 2.13
N VAL A 234 -32.99 5.53 2.75
CA VAL A 234 -32.87 4.08 2.97
C VAL A 234 -32.74 3.34 1.64
N LEU A 235 -33.55 3.70 0.63
CA LEU A 235 -33.45 3.09 -0.69
C LEU A 235 -32.11 3.38 -1.37
N THR A 236 -31.59 4.60 -1.24
CA THR A 236 -30.28 5.00 -1.78
C THR A 236 -29.15 4.20 -1.17
N TYR A 237 -29.10 4.10 0.16
CA TYR A 237 -28.10 3.28 0.85
C TYR A 237 -28.25 1.79 0.52
N HIS A 238 -29.48 1.28 0.38
CA HIS A 238 -29.72 -0.09 -0.06
C HIS A 238 -29.09 -0.35 -1.44
N ARG A 239 -29.33 0.53 -2.43
CA ARG A 239 -28.74 0.43 -3.78
C ARG A 239 -27.21 0.48 -3.75
N ILE A 240 -26.63 1.34 -2.91
CA ILE A 240 -25.17 1.39 -2.70
C ILE A 240 -24.67 0.06 -2.13
N VAL A 241 -25.31 -0.47 -1.09
CA VAL A 241 -24.93 -1.75 -0.47
C VAL A 241 -25.04 -2.92 -1.47
N GLU A 242 -26.10 -2.99 -2.28
CA GLU A 242 -26.23 -4.02 -3.30
C GLU A 242 -25.15 -3.88 -4.40
N SER A 243 -24.82 -2.66 -4.82
CA SER A 243 -23.72 -2.44 -5.78
C SER A 243 -22.37 -2.95 -5.25
N PHE A 244 -22.13 -2.84 -3.93
CA PHE A 244 -20.94 -3.40 -3.29
C PHE A 244 -20.99 -4.93 -3.32
N LYS A 245 -22.10 -5.55 -2.93
CA LYS A 245 -22.23 -7.03 -2.94
C LYS A 245 -21.94 -7.60 -4.33
N PHE A 246 -22.57 -7.05 -5.36
CA PHE A 246 -22.32 -7.48 -6.75
C PHE A 246 -20.86 -7.28 -7.16
N SER A 247 -20.27 -6.12 -6.86
CA SER A 247 -18.91 -5.83 -7.30
C SER A 247 -17.85 -6.64 -6.55
N TYR A 248 -18.05 -6.92 -5.26
CA TYR A 248 -17.17 -7.77 -4.48
C TYR A 248 -17.29 -9.27 -4.84
N ALA A 249 -18.44 -9.72 -5.33
CA ALA A 249 -18.56 -11.06 -5.91
C ALA A 249 -17.61 -11.22 -7.11
N TRP A 250 -17.52 -10.21 -7.98
CA TRP A 250 -16.56 -10.18 -9.09
C TRP A 250 -15.11 -10.05 -8.64
N ARG A 251 -14.84 -9.28 -7.57
CA ARG A 251 -13.48 -9.11 -7.03
C ARG A 251 -12.79 -10.43 -6.71
N SER A 252 -13.53 -11.46 -6.31
CA SER A 252 -12.98 -12.80 -6.05
C SER A 252 -12.29 -13.47 -7.26
N ARG A 253 -12.57 -12.97 -8.48
CA ARG A 253 -12.00 -13.44 -9.74
C ARG A 253 -10.79 -12.61 -10.21
N LEU A 254 -10.37 -11.62 -9.42
CA LEU A 254 -9.21 -10.78 -9.71
C LEU A 254 -7.94 -11.33 -9.04
N GLY A 255 -6.78 -10.92 -9.53
CA GLY A 255 -5.47 -11.35 -9.07
C GLY A 255 -4.35 -10.56 -9.75
N ASP A 256 -3.14 -11.11 -9.80
CA ASP A 256 -2.05 -10.52 -10.57
C ASP A 256 -2.09 -11.02 -12.03
N PRO A 257 -2.28 -10.12 -13.02
CA PRO A 257 -2.36 -10.48 -14.43
C PRO A 257 -1.05 -11.03 -15.00
N ALA A 258 0.09 -10.82 -14.33
CA ALA A 258 1.37 -11.41 -14.74
C ALA A 258 1.38 -12.94 -14.58
N PHE A 259 0.58 -13.49 -13.66
CA PHE A 259 0.51 -14.92 -13.36
C PHE A 259 -0.74 -15.59 -13.92
N ASN A 260 -1.75 -14.81 -14.32
CA ASN A 260 -2.94 -15.33 -14.98
C ASN A 260 -3.50 -14.30 -15.97
N SER A 261 -3.39 -14.59 -17.26
CA SER A 261 -3.83 -13.71 -18.35
C SER A 261 -5.36 -13.53 -18.42
N THR A 262 -6.16 -14.38 -17.76
CA THR A 262 -7.62 -14.20 -17.71
C THR A 262 -8.04 -13.04 -16.81
N ILE A 263 -7.19 -12.62 -15.87
CA ILE A 263 -7.48 -11.55 -14.91
C ILE A 263 -7.75 -10.22 -15.62
N ASP A 264 -6.94 -9.86 -16.62
CA ASP A 264 -7.15 -8.63 -17.38
C ASP A 264 -8.48 -8.66 -18.16
N LYS A 265 -8.88 -9.83 -18.68
CA LYS A 265 -10.17 -10.02 -19.35
C LYS A 265 -11.32 -9.80 -18.36
N VAL A 266 -11.27 -10.44 -17.19
CA VAL A 266 -12.28 -10.29 -16.13
C VAL A 266 -12.40 -8.83 -15.70
N ALA A 267 -11.26 -8.17 -15.46
CA ALA A 267 -11.26 -6.78 -15.03
C ALA A 267 -11.83 -5.84 -16.11
N LYS A 268 -11.51 -6.07 -17.38
CA LYS A 268 -12.10 -5.31 -18.50
C LYS A 268 -13.59 -5.54 -18.67
N GLU A 269 -14.11 -6.74 -18.38
CA GLU A 269 -15.56 -6.97 -18.37
C GLU A 269 -16.27 -6.12 -17.30
N MET A 270 -15.65 -5.94 -16.14
CA MET A 270 -16.20 -5.09 -15.07
C MET A 270 -16.23 -3.59 -15.44
N LEU A 271 -15.41 -3.15 -16.41
CA LEU A 271 -15.40 -1.76 -16.89
C LEU A 271 -16.53 -1.46 -17.88
N LYS A 272 -17.08 -2.48 -18.54
CA LYS A 272 -18.09 -2.29 -19.59
C LYS A 272 -19.32 -1.61 -19.02
N GLN A 273 -19.83 -0.62 -19.74
CA GLN A 273 -21.02 0.16 -19.37
C GLN A 273 -22.31 -0.37 -20.02
N GLU A 274 -22.24 -1.47 -20.78
CA GLU A 274 -23.41 -2.02 -21.46
C GLU A 274 -24.37 -2.68 -20.47
N ASN A 275 -25.65 -2.31 -20.59
CA ASN A 275 -26.81 -2.74 -19.82
C ASN A 275 -26.71 -4.20 -19.34
N ARG A 276 -26.41 -4.37 -18.05
CA ARG A 276 -26.74 -5.58 -17.30
C ARG A 276 -27.68 -5.20 -16.16
#